data_AF-A0A4R8L3W2-F1
#
_entry.id   AF-A0A4R8L3W2-F1
#
_cell.length_a   1.000
_cell.length_b   1.000
_cell.length_c   1.000
_cell.angle_alpha   90.00
_cell.angle_beta   90.00
_cell.angle_gamma   90.00
#
_symmetry.space_group_name_H-M   'P 1'
#
loop_
_entity.id
_entity.type
_entity.pdbx_description
1 polymer ?
#
loop_
_entity_poly.entity_id
_entity_poly.type
_entity_poly.pdbx_seq_one_letter_code
_entity_poly.pdbx_strand_id
1 'polypeptide(L)'
;MKHSATLFADDAGRYAYVKAGFSWPALLLGSFWAVAKRRWWLLLLMLAMDACLWFGSHLATELRIGPMMLLMAAAELSYLLARGWYGNRWLEASLRSHGYKPVVPATGTVR
;
A
#
# COMPACT_ATOMS: atom_id res chain seq x y z
N MET A 1 -7.33 0.30 -20.26
CA MET A 1 -6.11 0.08 -19.44
C MET A 1 -6.03 -1.40 -19.13
N LYS A 2 -5.02 -2.13 -19.64
CA LYS A 2 -4.90 -3.58 -19.43
C LYS A 2 -4.63 -3.84 -17.94
N HIS A 3 -5.55 -4.51 -17.24
CA HIS A 3 -5.33 -4.99 -15.89
C HIS A 3 -4.37 -6.19 -15.92
N SER A 4 -3.09 -5.92 -16.17
CA SER A 4 -2.05 -6.95 -16.06
C SER A 4 -1.82 -7.22 -14.58
N ALA A 5 -2.40 -8.29 -14.07
CA ALA A 5 -1.98 -8.86 -12.80
C ALA A 5 -0.65 -9.59 -13.03
N THR A 6 0.38 -9.21 -12.28
CA THR A 6 1.69 -9.87 -12.37
C THR A 6 1.74 -10.96 -11.32
N LEU A 7 2.03 -12.19 -11.76
CA LEU A 7 2.31 -13.30 -10.86
C LEU A 7 3.76 -13.23 -10.43
N PHE A 8 4.00 -13.27 -9.13
CA PHE A 8 5.34 -13.36 -8.54
C PHE A 8 5.53 -14.76 -7.96
N ALA A 9 6.68 -15.37 -8.24
CA ALA A 9 7.07 -16.64 -7.64
C ALA A 9 8.43 -16.51 -6.94
N ASP A 10 8.55 -17.19 -5.80
CA ASP A 10 9.79 -17.36 -5.07
C ASP A 10 10.43 -18.71 -5.41
N ASP A 11 11.75 -18.85 -5.23
CA ASP A 11 12.50 -20.08 -5.49
C ASP A 11 12.02 -21.25 -4.57
N ALA A 12 11.31 -20.91 -3.48
CA ALA A 12 10.62 -21.86 -2.59
C ALA A 12 9.21 -22.30 -3.09
N GLY A 13 8.80 -21.94 -4.31
CA GLY A 13 7.51 -22.33 -4.89
C GLY A 13 6.30 -21.58 -4.33
N ARG A 14 6.51 -20.42 -3.68
CA ARG A 14 5.43 -19.57 -3.17
C ARG A 14 4.98 -18.60 -4.25
N TYR A 15 3.67 -18.51 -4.48
CA TYR A 15 3.10 -17.62 -5.48
C TYR A 15 2.34 -16.45 -4.85
N ALA A 16 2.50 -15.25 -5.42
CA ALA A 16 1.79 -14.05 -5.02
C ALA A 16 1.28 -13.29 -6.25
N TYR A 17 -0.03 -13.09 -6.33
CA TYR A 17 -0.64 -12.24 -7.37
C TYR A 17 -0.66 -10.79 -6.90
N VAL A 18 -0.13 -9.90 -7.75
CA VAL A 18 -0.21 -8.45 -7.54
C VAL A 18 -0.94 -7.82 -8.71
N LYS A 19 -2.10 -7.21 -8.43
CA LYS A 19 -2.84 -6.44 -9.42
C LYS A 19 -2.12 -5.11 -9.66
N ALA A 20 -1.87 -4.75 -10.92
CA ALA A 20 -1.39 -3.43 -11.27
C ALA A 20 -2.50 -2.38 -11.08
N GLY A 21 -2.16 -1.27 -10.43
CA GLY A 21 -3.05 -0.11 -10.21
C GLY A 21 -3.55 0.01 -8.78
N PHE A 22 -4.77 0.52 -8.62
CA PHE A 22 -5.34 0.88 -7.33
C PHE A 22 -5.64 -0.32 -6.42
N SER A 23 -5.31 -0.18 -5.15
CA SER A 23 -5.47 -1.16 -4.09
C SER A 23 -6.62 -0.77 -3.16
N TRP A 24 -7.81 -1.26 -3.47
CA TRP A 24 -8.98 -1.14 -2.58
C TRP A 24 -8.71 -1.63 -1.15
N PRO A 25 -8.02 -2.77 -0.95
CA PRO A 25 -7.72 -3.23 0.40
C PRO A 25 -6.77 -2.29 1.16
N ALA A 26 -5.78 -1.70 0.48
CA ALA A 26 -4.85 -0.77 1.14
C ALA A 26 -5.52 0.57 1.50
N LEU A 27 -6.51 1.01 0.72
CA LEU A 27 -7.30 2.20 1.04
C LEU A 27 -8.22 1.96 2.24
N LEU A 28 -8.96 0.85 2.25
CA LEU A 28 -10.00 0.59 3.26
C LEU A 28 -9.45 0.07 4.58
N LEU A 29 -8.43 -0.79 4.54
CA LEU A 29 -7.87 -1.43 5.73
C LEU A 29 -6.68 -0.65 6.32
N GLY A 30 -6.16 0.35 5.61
CA GLY A 30 -5.02 1.16 6.07
C GLY A 30 -3.85 0.30 6.51
N SER A 31 -3.37 0.51 7.74
CA SER A 31 -2.26 -0.26 8.35
C SER A 31 -2.57 -1.76 8.52
N PHE A 32 -3.84 -2.16 8.72
CA PHE A 32 -4.21 -3.58 8.82
C PHE A 32 -3.98 -4.36 7.53
N TRP A 33 -3.98 -3.69 6.38
CA TRP A 33 -3.61 -4.31 5.10
C TRP A 33 -2.18 -4.85 5.10
N ALA A 34 -1.25 -4.12 5.72
CA ALA A 34 0.15 -4.54 5.81
C ALA A 34 0.30 -5.79 6.72
N VAL A 35 -0.52 -5.90 7.77
CA VAL A 35 -0.61 -7.10 8.62
C VAL A 35 -1.11 -8.30 7.81
N ALA A 36 -2.18 -8.12 7.03
CA ALA A 36 -2.75 -9.18 6.19
C ALA A 36 -1.74 -9.74 5.17
N LYS A 37 -0.81 -8.91 4.69
CA LYS A 37 0.29 -9.33 3.79
C LYS A 37 1.56 -9.77 4.51
N ARG A 38 1.55 -9.81 5.86
CA ARG A 38 2.69 -10.14 6.73
C ARG A 38 3.93 -9.29 6.41
N ARG A 39 3.73 -8.02 6.04
CA ARG A 39 4.82 -7.10 5.69
C ARG A 39 5.03 -6.10 6.82
N TRP A 40 5.83 -6.50 7.80
CA TRP A 40 6.10 -5.73 9.02
C TRP A 40 6.77 -4.37 8.76
N TRP A 41 7.64 -4.28 7.76
CA TRP A 41 8.29 -3.00 7.43
C TRP A 41 7.29 -1.97 6.88
N LEU A 42 6.37 -2.41 6.02
CA LEU A 42 5.29 -1.56 5.52
C LEU A 42 4.34 -1.16 6.65
N LEU A 43 4.03 -2.10 7.55
CA LEU A 43 3.22 -1.81 8.74
C LEU A 43 3.83 -0.71 9.58
N LEU A 44 5.13 -0.81 9.91
CA LEU A 44 5.81 0.16 10.77
C LEU A 44 5.81 1.56 10.14
N LEU A 45 6.06 1.65 8.83
CA LEU A 45 6.01 2.92 8.11
C LEU A 45 4.60 3.53 8.08
N MET A 46 3.57 2.70 7.88
CA MET A 46 2.18 3.16 7.87
C MET A 46 1.73 3.60 9.26
N LEU A 47 2.08 2.86 10.31
CA LEU A 47 1.78 3.24 11.70
C LEU A 47 2.48 4.53 12.11
N ALA A 48 3.74 4.73 11.71
CA ALA A 48 4.46 5.97 11.99
C ALA A 48 3.77 7.18 11.34
N MET A 49 3.28 7.02 10.11
CA MET A 49 2.53 8.07 9.42
C MET A 49 1.15 8.30 10.05
N ASP A 50 0.42 7.23 10.38
CA ASP A 50 -0.87 7.31 11.07
C ASP A 50 -0.72 8.04 12.42
N ALA A 51 0.33 7.76 13.19
CA ALA A 51 0.62 8.45 14.45
C ALA A 51 0.95 9.94 14.25
N CYS A 52 1.71 10.28 13.22
CA CYS A 52 2.06 11.66 12.89
C CYS A 52 0.81 12.48 12.51
N LEU A 53 -0.04 11.92 11.65
CA LEU A 53 -1.31 12.54 11.26
C LEU A 53 -2.25 12.67 12.47
N TRP A 54 -2.39 11.62 13.28
CA TRP A 54 -3.21 11.66 14.48
C TRP A 54 -2.77 12.75 15.44
N PHE A 55 -1.46 12.86 15.71
CA PHE A 55 -0.93 13.90 16.58
C PHE A 55 -1.14 15.30 16.01
N GLY A 56 -0.91 15.48 14.70
CA GLY A 56 -1.15 16.75 14.00
C GLY A 56 -2.61 17.19 14.05
N SER A 57 -3.54 16.27 13.77
CA SER A 57 -4.98 16.51 13.82
C SER A 57 -5.47 16.79 15.25
N HIS A 58 -4.94 16.07 16.25
CA HIS A 58 -5.25 16.31 17.66
C HIS A 58 -4.79 17.71 18.08
N LEU A 59 -3.54 18.08 17.75
CA LEU A 59 -2.99 19.40 18.06
C LEU A 59 -3.77 20.53 17.36
N ALA A 60 -4.13 20.35 16.09
CA ALA A 60 -4.96 21.29 15.35
C ALA A 60 -6.34 21.49 15.99
N THR A 61 -6.91 20.41 16.52
CA THR A 61 -8.20 20.42 17.21
C THR A 61 -8.14 21.15 18.54
N GLU A 62 -7.15 20.83 19.38
CA GLU A 62 -6.94 21.46 20.68
C GLU A 62 -6.69 22.97 20.57
N LEU A 63 -5.88 23.39 19.59
CA LEU A 63 -5.58 24.80 19.35
C LEU A 63 -6.73 25.57 18.68
N ARG A 64 -7.78 24.87 18.21
CA ARG A 64 -8.93 25.44 17.48
C ARG A 64 -8.55 26.31 16.28
N ILE A 65 -7.45 25.98 15.61
CA ILE A 65 -6.96 26.72 14.44
C ILE A 65 -7.63 26.14 13.19
N GLY A 66 -8.70 26.79 12.73
CA GLY A 66 -9.49 26.34 11.57
C GLY A 66 -8.66 26.01 10.32
N PRO A 67 -7.71 26.86 9.87
CA PRO A 67 -6.84 26.54 8.73
C PRO A 67 -5.97 25.29 8.94
N MET A 68 -5.48 25.09 10.17
CA MET A 68 -4.67 23.91 10.52
C MET A 68 -5.51 22.63 10.47
N MET A 69 -6.75 22.68 10.97
CA MET A 69 -7.70 21.56 10.88
C MET A 69 -7.96 21.17 9.42
N LEU A 70 -8.22 22.15 8.55
CA LEU A 70 -8.44 21.90 7.12
C LEU A 70 -7.21 21.29 6.45
N LEU A 71 -6.01 21.78 6.79
CA LEU A 71 -4.75 21.27 6.27
C LEU A 71 -4.52 19.81 6.71
N MET A 72 -4.80 19.47 7.97
CA MET A 72 -4.68 18.10 8.47
C MET A 72 -5.70 17.16 7.82
N ALA A 73 -6.96 17.59 7.68
CA ALA A 73 -7.97 16.82 6.97
C ALA A 73 -7.59 16.55 5.50
N ALA A 74 -7.03 17.55 4.82
CA ALA A 74 -6.53 17.38 3.46
C ALA A 74 -5.32 16.42 3.40
N ALA A 75 -4.43 16.47 4.40
CA ALA A 75 -3.28 15.55 4.50
C ALA A 75 -3.74 14.11 4.74
N GLU A 76 -4.71 13.88 5.62
CA GLU A 76 -5.30 12.56 5.88
C GLU A 76 -5.96 11.99 4.63
N LEU A 77 -6.76 12.79 3.92
CA LEU A 77 -7.40 12.39 2.68
C LEU A 77 -6.37 12.05 1.60
N SER A 78 -5.35 12.90 1.45
CA SER A 78 -4.25 12.68 0.51
C SER A 78 -3.49 11.39 0.84
N TYR A 79 -3.24 11.13 2.11
CA TYR A 79 -2.59 9.91 2.56
C TYR A 79 -3.45 8.67 2.30
N LEU A 80 -4.76 8.73 2.55
CA LEU A 80 -5.70 7.66 2.27
C LEU A 80 -5.72 7.30 0.77
N LEU A 81 -5.75 8.31 -0.10
CA LEU A 81 -5.66 8.13 -1.56
C LEU A 81 -4.30 7.57 -1.99
N ALA A 82 -3.22 8.08 -1.41
CA ALA A 82 -1.86 7.60 -1.68
C ALA A 82 -1.70 6.13 -1.30
N ARG A 83 -2.25 5.68 -0.16
CA ARG A 83 -2.27 4.26 0.22
C ARG A 83 -2.98 3.40 -0.82
N GLY A 84 -4.13 3.85 -1.31
CA GLY A 84 -4.85 3.17 -2.38
C GLY A 84 -4.02 3.09 -3.67
N TRP A 85 -3.38 4.18 -4.09
CA TRP A 85 -2.64 4.22 -5.35
C TRP A 85 -1.31 3.45 -5.30
N TYR A 86 -0.56 3.60 -4.21
CA TYR A 86 0.78 3.06 -4.07
C TYR A 86 0.82 1.71 -3.35
N GLY A 87 -0.25 1.28 -2.67
CA GLY A 87 -0.26 0.03 -1.90
C GLY A 87 0.17 -1.19 -2.70
N ASN A 88 -0.35 -1.38 -3.92
CA ASN A 88 0.07 -2.52 -4.76
C ASN A 88 1.54 -2.42 -5.20
N ARG A 89 2.06 -1.20 -5.43
CA ARG A 89 3.47 -0.96 -5.76
C ARG A 89 4.39 -1.24 -4.58
N TRP A 90 3.97 -0.87 -3.37
CA TRP A 90 4.69 -1.19 -2.13
C TRP A 90 4.73 -2.69 -1.88
N LEU A 91 3.63 -3.41 -2.14
CA LEU A 91 3.59 -4.87 -2.07
C LEU A 91 4.53 -5.49 -3.09
N GLU A 92 4.53 -5.00 -4.33
CA GLU A 92 5.44 -5.45 -5.39
C GLU A 92 6.91 -5.23 -5.03
N ALA A 93 7.27 -4.04 -4.57
CA ALA A 93 8.63 -3.73 -4.11
C ALA A 93 9.05 -4.64 -2.94
N SER A 94 8.14 -4.89 -1.99
CA SER A 94 8.40 -5.79 -0.87
C SER A 94 8.51 -7.26 -1.30
N LEU A 95 7.82 -7.69 -2.36
CA LEU A 95 7.98 -9.04 -2.91
C LEU A 95 9.36 -9.17 -3.56
N ARG A 96 9.74 -8.21 -4.40
CA ARG A 96 11.05 -8.18 -5.05
C ARG A 96 12.21 -8.18 -4.05
N SER A 97 12.10 -7.43 -2.95
CA SER A 97 13.13 -7.43 -1.89
C SER A 97 13.26 -8.77 -1.15
N HIS A 98 12.24 -9.63 -1.22
CA HIS A 98 12.24 -10.96 -0.61
C HIS A 98 12.55 -12.08 -1.62
N GLY A 99 13.11 -11.74 -2.79
CA GLY A 99 13.55 -12.73 -3.78
C GLY A 99 12.47 -13.20 -4.76
N TYR A 100 11.25 -12.67 -4.67
CA TYR A 100 10.21 -13.02 -5.64
C TYR A 100 10.52 -12.44 -7.02
N LYS A 101 10.43 -13.28 -8.06
CA LYS A 101 10.63 -12.91 -9.45
C LYS A 101 9.28 -12.88 -10.18
N PRO A 102 9.08 -11.92 -11.11
CA PRO A 102 7.87 -11.90 -11.93
C PRO A 102 7.88 -13.11 -12.88
N VAL A 103 6.83 -13.92 -12.82
CA VAL A 103 6.59 -15.00 -13.77
C VAL A 103 5.81 -14.42 -14.93
N VAL A 104 6.46 -14.31 -16.09
CA VAL A 104 5.74 -14.06 -17.34
C VAL A 104 4.98 -15.34 -17.65
N PRO A 105 3.64 -15.33 -17.74
CA PRO A 105 2.93 -16.51 -18.19
C PRO A 105 3.51 -16.85 -19.56
N ALA A 106 4.02 -18.08 -19.72
CA ALA A 106 4.46 -18.56 -21.02
C ALA A 106 3.29 -18.37 -21.97
N THR A 107 3.38 -17.37 -22.86
CA THR A 107 2.46 -17.23 -23.97
C THR A 107 2.63 -18.51 -24.75
N GLY A 108 1.71 -19.46 -24.52
CA GLY A 108 1.67 -20.71 -25.23
C GLY A 108 1.53 -20.41 -26.70
N THR A 109 2.65 -20.41 -27.42
CA THR A 109 2.68 -20.70 -28.85
C THR A 109 2.28 -22.16 -28.98
N VAL A 110 0.97 -22.40 -28.98
CA VAL A 110 0.41 -23.62 -29.55
C VAL A 110 0.66 -23.51 -31.05
N ARG A 111 1.60 -24.31 -31.54
CA ARG A 111 1.82 -24.52 -32.98
C ARG A 111 0.67 -25.32 -33.57
#